data_AF-A0A2G2I3M9-F1
#
_entry.id   AF-A0A2G2I3M9-F1
#
_cell.length_a   1.000
_cell.length_b   1.000
_cell.length_c   1.000
_cell.angle_alpha   90.00
_cell.angle_beta   90.00
_cell.angle_gamma   90.00
#
_symmetry.space_group_name_H-M   'P 1'
#
loop_
_entity.id
_entity.type
_entity.pdbx_description
1 polymer ?
#
loop_
_entity_poly.entity_id
_entity_poly.type
_entity_poly.pdbx_seq_one_letter_code
_entity_poly.pdbx_strand_id
1 'polypeptide(L)'
;MDAVTRVGHFLFTVISRLRLTDHDTENGHYFPLTQSDVADATGLTNVSVSKAASVLREKGFAHWSNRRLTILDETRLVEFASFINRYENIDISWFPQPGRLHLGRS
;
A
#
# COMPACT_ATOMS: atom_id res chain seq x y z
N MET A 1 4.18 -0.39 8.36
CA MET A 1 3.77 -0.67 6.97
C MET A 1 3.02 0.55 6.49
N ASP A 2 3.47 1.19 5.43
CA ASP A 2 2.77 2.33 4.83
C ASP A 2 1.54 1.86 4.02
N ALA A 3 0.73 2.81 3.56
CA ALA A 3 -0.55 2.52 2.92
C ALA A 3 -0.40 1.70 1.63
N VAL A 4 0.60 2.00 0.79
CA VAL A 4 0.76 1.32 -0.50
C VAL A 4 1.14 -0.14 -0.30
N THR A 5 2.09 -0.38 0.60
CA THR A 5 2.53 -1.71 0.99
C THR A 5 1.37 -2.52 1.58
N ARG A 6 0.57 -1.92 2.47
CA ARG A 6 -0.59 -2.60 3.08
C ARG A 6 -1.64 -2.99 2.05
N VAL A 7 -1.96 -2.09 1.12
CA VAL A 7 -2.90 -2.38 0.03
C VAL A 7 -2.33 -3.45 -0.91
N GLY A 8 -1.05 -3.37 -1.27
CA GLY A 8 -0.39 -4.38 -2.11
C GLY A 8 -0.46 -5.79 -1.51
N HIS A 9 -0.11 -5.94 -0.23
CA HIS A 9 -0.23 -7.21 0.50
C HIS A 9 -1.68 -7.71 0.57
N PHE A 10 -2.63 -6.81 0.81
CA PHE A 10 -4.04 -7.17 0.85
C PHE A 10 -4.49 -7.75 -0.50
N LEU A 11 -4.22 -7.06 -1.60
CA LEU A 11 -4.57 -7.52 -2.94
C LEU A 11 -3.89 -8.85 -3.30
N PHE A 12 -2.61 -9.00 -2.94
CA PHE A 12 -1.87 -10.25 -3.13
C PHE A 12 -2.49 -11.42 -2.31
N THR A 13 -2.94 -11.15 -1.10
CA THR A 13 -3.61 -12.17 -0.27
C THR A 13 -4.96 -12.57 -0.87
N VAL A 14 -5.75 -11.61 -1.35
CA VAL A 14 -7.04 -11.87 -1.99
C VAL A 14 -6.85 -12.68 -3.28
N ILE A 15 -5.92 -12.29 -4.15
CA ILE A 15 -5.71 -12.97 -5.42
C ILE A 15 -5.22 -14.41 -5.24
N SER A 16 -4.33 -14.62 -4.26
CA SER A 16 -3.82 -15.95 -3.91
C SER A 16 -4.96 -16.88 -3.49
N ARG A 17 -6.00 -16.36 -2.83
CA ARG A 17 -7.18 -17.13 -2.45
C ARG A 17 -8.12 -17.36 -3.63
N LEU A 18 -8.37 -16.34 -4.46
CA LEU A 18 -9.25 -16.45 -5.63
C LEU A 18 -8.73 -17.49 -6.63
N ARG A 19 -7.42 -17.57 -6.83
CA ARG A 19 -6.76 -18.57 -7.71
C ARG A 19 -6.97 -20.02 -7.28
N LEU A 20 -7.32 -20.29 -6.02
CA LEU A 20 -7.65 -21.65 -5.57
C LEU A 20 -9.02 -22.11 -6.06
N THR A 21 -9.88 -21.17 -6.47
CA THR A 21 -11.28 -21.43 -6.83
C THR A 21 -11.63 -21.01 -8.26
N ASP A 22 -10.78 -20.22 -8.92
CA ASP A 22 -11.07 -19.57 -10.20
C ASP A 22 -9.90 -19.74 -11.18
N HIS A 23 -10.16 -20.38 -12.31
CA HIS A 23 -9.15 -20.78 -13.31
C HIS A 23 -9.11 -19.87 -14.55
N ASP A 24 -10.11 -19.01 -14.76
CA ASP A 24 -10.21 -18.18 -15.97
C ASP A 24 -9.78 -16.74 -15.69
N THR A 25 -8.64 -16.33 -16.27
CA THR A 25 -7.89 -15.15 -15.82
C THR A 25 -7.53 -14.17 -16.93
N GLU A 26 -8.03 -14.38 -18.15
CA GLU A 26 -7.65 -13.58 -19.33
C GLU A 26 -7.83 -12.07 -19.11
N ASN A 27 -8.80 -11.67 -18.27
CA ASN A 27 -9.08 -10.26 -17.95
C ASN A 27 -8.92 -9.92 -16.45
N GLY A 28 -8.15 -10.70 -15.69
CA GLY A 28 -8.02 -10.58 -14.23
C GLY A 28 -9.10 -11.36 -13.47
N HIS A 29 -9.16 -11.23 -12.15
CA HIS A 29 -10.07 -12.01 -11.30
C HIS A 29 -11.26 -11.17 -10.81
N TYR A 30 -12.39 -11.83 -10.55
CA TYR A 30 -13.54 -11.16 -9.96
C TYR A 30 -13.19 -10.60 -8.57
N PHE A 31 -13.35 -9.29 -8.41
CA PHE A 31 -13.00 -8.56 -7.20
C PHE A 31 -14.10 -7.55 -6.89
N PRO A 32 -15.10 -7.91 -6.05
CA PRO A 32 -16.27 -7.08 -5.81
C PRO A 32 -16.00 -5.87 -4.90
N LEU A 33 -14.81 -5.78 -4.30
CA LEU A 33 -14.48 -4.77 -3.30
C LEU A 33 -14.24 -3.40 -3.93
N THR A 34 -14.88 -2.39 -3.35
CA THR A 34 -14.65 -0.98 -3.60
C THR A 34 -13.41 -0.48 -2.84
N GLN A 35 -12.95 0.74 -3.12
CA GLN A 35 -11.87 1.34 -2.33
C GLN A 35 -12.25 1.50 -0.85
N SER A 36 -13.54 1.69 -0.55
CA SER A 36 -14.02 1.77 0.83
C SER A 36 -14.01 0.42 1.52
N ASP A 37 -14.40 -0.65 0.83
CA ASP A 37 -14.27 -2.00 1.39
C ASP A 37 -12.80 -2.36 1.65
N VAL A 38 -11.89 -1.96 0.76
CA VAL A 38 -10.45 -2.12 0.96
C VAL A 38 -9.95 -1.26 2.13
N ALA A 39 -10.46 -0.05 2.29
CA ALA A 39 -10.12 0.84 3.41
C ALA A 39 -10.52 0.21 4.74
N ASP A 40 -11.75 -0.28 4.84
CA ASP A 40 -12.29 -0.95 6.02
C ASP A 40 -11.50 -2.24 6.33
N ALA A 41 -11.22 -3.07 5.32
CA ALA A 41 -10.46 -4.30 5.49
C ALA A 41 -9.00 -4.08 5.90
N THR A 42 -8.40 -2.94 5.52
CA THR A 42 -7.00 -2.61 5.81
C THR A 42 -6.82 -1.65 6.97
N GLY A 43 -7.91 -1.11 7.54
CA GLY A 43 -7.87 -0.05 8.56
C GLY A 43 -7.20 1.23 8.07
N LEU A 44 -7.30 1.52 6.77
CA LEU A 44 -6.79 2.74 6.14
C LEU A 44 -7.95 3.71 5.89
N THR A 45 -7.64 4.98 5.64
CA THR A 45 -8.66 5.92 5.14
C THR A 45 -8.89 5.71 3.64
N ASN A 46 -10.06 6.09 3.14
CA ASN A 46 -10.37 6.10 1.70
C ASN A 46 -9.31 6.86 0.88
N VAL A 47 -8.82 8.00 1.38
CA VAL A 47 -7.80 8.80 0.70
C VAL A 47 -6.46 8.07 0.66
N SER A 48 -6.08 7.38 1.73
CA SER A 48 -4.87 6.56 1.77
C SER A 48 -4.94 5.39 0.79
N VAL A 49 -6.09 4.71 0.69
CA VAL A 49 -6.31 3.64 -0.29
C VAL A 49 -6.30 4.17 -1.72
N SER A 50 -6.94 5.31 -1.97
CA SER A 50 -6.95 5.95 -3.30
C SER A 50 -5.53 6.29 -3.76
N LYS A 51 -4.72 6.91 -2.90
CA LYS A 51 -3.29 7.19 -3.19
C LYS A 51 -2.51 5.90 -3.45
N ALA A 52 -2.71 4.88 -2.63
CA ALA A 52 -2.08 3.58 -2.82
C ALA A 52 -2.46 2.93 -4.15
N ALA A 53 -3.74 2.97 -4.53
CA ALA A 53 -4.25 2.46 -5.79
C ALA A 53 -3.58 3.15 -6.98
N SER A 54 -3.45 4.48 -6.94
CA SER A 54 -2.77 5.26 -7.98
C SER A 54 -1.30 4.85 -8.10
N VAL A 55 -0.57 4.74 -6.97
CA VAL A 55 0.85 4.33 -6.99
C VAL A 55 1.03 2.91 -7.56
N LEU A 56 0.20 1.96 -7.14
CA LEU A 56 0.25 0.58 -7.66
C LEU A 56 -0.03 0.52 -9.16
N ARG A 57 -0.97 1.35 -9.64
CA ARG A 57 -1.30 1.47 -11.06
C ARG A 57 -0.17 2.13 -11.86
N GLU A 58 0.36 3.25 -11.38
CA GLU A 58 1.46 4.00 -12.02
C GLU A 58 2.72 3.16 -12.14
N LYS A 59 3.01 2.33 -11.12
CA LYS A 59 4.13 1.39 -11.15
C LYS A 59 3.86 0.13 -11.98
N GLY A 60 2.62 -0.08 -12.43
CA GLY A 60 2.24 -1.24 -13.23
C GLY A 60 2.27 -2.54 -12.44
N PHE A 61 1.97 -2.52 -11.14
CA PHE A 61 1.99 -3.73 -10.30
C PHE A 61 0.62 -4.38 -10.19
N ALA A 62 -0.39 -3.57 -9.89
CA ALA A 62 -1.76 -4.03 -9.75
C ALA A 62 -2.73 -2.88 -10.03
N HIS A 63 -3.91 -3.22 -10.54
CA HIS A 63 -5.04 -2.31 -10.59
C HIS A 63 -6.34 -3.06 -10.35
N TRP A 64 -7.34 -2.37 -9.82
CA TRP A 64 -8.70 -2.90 -9.78
C TRP A 64 -9.70 -1.83 -10.20
N SER A 65 -10.69 -2.26 -10.97
CA SER A 65 -11.77 -1.42 -11.51
C SER A 65 -12.85 -2.31 -12.09
N ASN A 66 -14.08 -1.81 -12.23
CA ASN A 66 -15.18 -2.56 -12.86
C ASN A 66 -15.36 -3.97 -12.27
N ARG A 67 -15.19 -4.10 -10.95
CA ARG A 67 -15.24 -5.37 -10.20
C ARG A 67 -14.23 -6.44 -10.65
N ARG A 68 -13.11 -6.02 -11.24
CA ARG A 68 -12.00 -6.89 -11.61
C ARG A 68 -10.70 -6.41 -10.98
N LEU A 69 -9.91 -7.35 -10.47
CA LEU A 69 -8.55 -7.14 -10.01
C LEU A 69 -7.58 -7.77 -11.01
N THR A 70 -6.65 -6.97 -11.52
CA THR A 70 -5.60 -7.42 -12.41
C THR A 70 -4.26 -7.21 -11.71
N ILE A 71 -3.49 -8.30 -11.58
CA ILE A 71 -2.09 -8.25 -11.17
C ILE A 71 -1.26 -8.23 -12.44
N LEU A 72 -0.51 -7.15 -12.63
CA LEU A 72 0.29 -6.92 -13.84
C LEU A 72 1.71 -7.45 -13.68
N ASP A 73 2.29 -7.30 -12.50
CA ASP A 73 3.63 -7.81 -12.18
C ASP A 73 3.65 -8.29 -10.72
N GLU A 74 3.47 -9.58 -10.54
CA GLU A 74 3.37 -10.22 -9.22
C GLU A 74 4.69 -10.20 -8.46
N THR A 75 5.80 -10.45 -9.15
CA THR A 75 7.14 -10.43 -8.56
C THR A 75 7.45 -9.05 -8.02
N ARG A 76 7.24 -8.00 -8.82
CA ARG A 76 7.46 -6.63 -8.36
C ARG A 76 6.46 -6.17 -7.33
N LEU A 77 5.21 -6.64 -7.36
CA LEU A 77 4.24 -6.35 -6.31
C LEU A 77 4.71 -6.90 -4.96
N VAL A 78 5.24 -8.13 -4.91
CA VAL A 78 5.76 -8.75 -3.69
C VAL A 78 7.02 -8.05 -3.17
N GLU A 79 7.97 -7.75 -4.07
CA GLU A 79 9.17 -6.99 -3.72
C GLU A 79 8.83 -5.59 -3.21
N PHE A 80 7.91 -4.89 -3.90
CA PHE A 80 7.47 -3.56 -3.51
C PHE A 80 6.67 -3.56 -2.21
N ALA A 81 5.80 -4.55 -2.01
CA ALA A 81 5.11 -4.74 -0.74
C ALA A 81 6.07 -5.18 0.39
N SER A 82 7.34 -5.45 0.08
CA SER A 82 8.40 -5.65 1.08
C SER A 82 9.37 -4.45 1.13
N PHE A 83 9.16 -3.41 0.31
CA PHE A 83 9.99 -2.21 0.26
C PHE A 83 9.58 -1.22 1.36
N ILE A 84 10.51 -0.94 2.27
CA ILE A 84 10.35 0.08 3.32
C ILE A 84 11.36 1.19 3.05
N ASN A 85 10.92 2.34 2.51
CA ASN A 85 11.69 3.58 2.61
C ASN A 85 10.91 4.64 3.38
N ARG A 86 11.21 4.75 4.68
CA ARG A 86 10.58 5.71 5.61
C ARG A 86 11.38 7.01 5.75
N TYR A 87 12.41 7.24 4.94
CA TYR A 87 13.37 8.34 5.16
C TYR A 87 13.66 9.20 3.93
N GLU A 88 13.05 8.93 2.76
CA GLU A 88 13.49 9.59 1.53
C GLU A 88 13.09 11.09 1.45
N ASN A 89 12.10 11.56 2.21
CA ASN A 89 11.62 12.95 2.12
C ASN A 89 11.06 13.49 3.45
N ILE A 90 11.64 13.11 4.60
CA ILE A 90 11.29 13.80 5.85
C ILE A 90 12.09 15.09 5.90
N ASP A 91 11.42 16.21 5.64
CA ASP A 91 11.93 17.54 5.99
C ASP A 91 11.96 17.65 7.52
N ILE A 92 13.17 17.66 8.09
CA ILE A 92 13.41 17.81 9.54
C ILE A 92 13.79 19.24 9.92
N SER A 93 13.62 20.22 9.02
CA SER A 93 13.90 21.63 9.29
C SER A 93 13.04 22.22 10.43
N TRP A 94 11.95 21.55 10.80
CA TRP A 94 11.07 21.92 11.91
C TRP A 94 11.56 21.47 13.29
N PHE A 95 12.62 20.65 13.41
CA PHE A 95 13.06 20.11 14.70
C PHE A 95 13.89 21.14 15.50
N PRO A 96 13.43 21.60 16.68
CA PRO A 96 14.17 22.56 17.49
C PRO A 96 15.42 21.90 18.07
N GLN A 97 16.59 22.50 17.86
CA GLN A 97 17.84 22.01 18.43
C GLN A 97 17.75 22.06 19.97
N PRO A 98 17.97 20.96 20.70
CA PRO A 98 17.88 20.96 22.15
C PRO A 98 18.86 21.98 22.73
N GLY A 99 18.31 23.06 23.29
CA GLY A 99 19.07 24.11 23.97
C GLY A 99 19.89 23.52 25.11
N ARG A 100 21.17 23.90 25.16
CA ARG A 100 22.14 23.51 26.18
C ARG A 100 21.64 23.99 27.56
N LEU A 101 20.96 23.13 28.30
CA LEU A 101 20.59 23.38 29.69
C LEU A 101 21.86 23.34 30.54
N HIS A 102 22.41 24.51 30.83
CA HIS A 102 23.41 24.72 31.86
C HIS A 102 22.75 24.51 33.23
N LEU A 103 22.79 23.29 33.76
CA LEU A 103 22.42 23.01 35.14
C LEU A 103 23.55 23.50 36.07
N GLY A 104 23.20 24.50 36.88
CA GLY A 104 24.06 25.15 37.86
C GLY A 104 24.55 24.19 38.94
N ARG A 105 25.78 24.44 39.39
CA ARG A 105 26.39 23.81 40.55
C ARG A 105 25.87 24.45 41.83
N SER A 106 25.54 23.64 42.81
CA SER A 106 25.73 23.94 44.24
C SER A 106 26.57 22.81 44.82
#